data_AF-A0A7J5WMH5-F1
#
_entry.id   AF-A0A7J5WMH5-F1
#
_cell.length_a   1.000
_cell.length_b   1.000
_cell.length_c   1.000
_cell.angle_alpha   90.00
_cell.angle_beta   90.00
_cell.angle_gamma   90.00
#
_symmetry.space_group_name_H-M   'P 1'
#
loop_
_entity.id
_entity.type
_entity.pdbx_description
1 polymer ?
#
loop_
_entity_poly.entity_id
_entity_poly.type
_entity_poly.pdbx_seq_one_letter_code
_entity_poly.pdbx_strand_id
1 'polypeptide(L)'
;MGRLDINKFGTAGLFLTAIFSPCCFPLFAFAGSAIGLGSFELFGSWTMWIFQAMVLISVGGLYFSYRILHCMYPLMLAIPSGLLIFYAYHFNDSDYWTYFLYVGMFGLLISTIWNYKRNKMNGTCNTCTTYNGKIVETQSILTCPNCGHKKTEIMPTDACVYFYECEKCKTILKPMQGDCCVYCSYGTVKCPPIQSGENCC
;
A
#
# COMPACT_ATOMS: atom_id res chain seq x y z
N MET A 1 -19.90 5.18 2.70
CA MET A 1 -18.82 6.08 2.23
C MET A 1 -17.97 5.32 1.21
N GLY A 2 -17.86 5.84 -0.02
CA GLY A 2 -17.14 5.18 -1.12
C GLY A 2 -15.65 4.97 -0.84
N ARG A 3 -15.17 3.77 -1.14
CA ARG A 3 -13.76 3.36 -1.02
C ARG A 3 -12.96 4.15 -2.09
N LEU A 4 -12.42 5.30 -1.71
CA LEU A 4 -11.51 6.08 -2.54
C LEU A 4 -10.31 5.19 -2.92
N ASP A 5 -10.03 5.10 -4.22
CA ASP A 5 -8.88 4.42 -4.81
C ASP A 5 -7.57 5.04 -4.28
N ILE A 6 -7.14 4.67 -3.07
CA ILE A 6 -5.89 5.12 -2.44
C ILE A 6 -4.67 4.78 -3.30
N ASN A 7 -4.76 3.71 -4.11
CA ASN A 7 -3.73 3.34 -5.08
C ASN A 7 -3.57 4.36 -6.22
N LYS A 8 -4.63 5.11 -6.58
CA LYS A 8 -4.55 6.20 -7.59
C LYS A 8 -3.83 7.43 -7.06
N PHE A 9 -4.07 7.81 -5.80
CA PHE A 9 -3.40 8.97 -5.20
C PHE A 9 -1.91 8.70 -4.93
N GLY A 10 -1.57 7.49 -4.49
CA GLY A 10 -0.17 7.09 -4.29
C GLY A 10 0.64 6.99 -5.58
N THR A 11 0.05 6.45 -6.66
CA THR A 11 0.70 6.42 -7.98
C THR A 11 0.79 7.81 -8.60
N ALA A 12 -0.25 8.65 -8.50
CA ALA A 12 -0.20 10.04 -8.96
C ALA A 12 0.92 10.83 -8.24
N GLY A 13 1.10 10.61 -6.94
CA GLY A 13 2.23 11.15 -6.18
C GLY A 13 3.58 10.70 -6.74
N LEU A 14 3.77 9.39 -6.98
CA LEU A 14 5.01 8.85 -7.57
C LEU A 14 5.32 9.43 -8.96
N PHE A 15 4.29 9.56 -9.81
CA PHE A 15 4.41 10.14 -11.13
C PHE A 15 4.75 11.63 -11.07
N LEU A 16 4.12 12.39 -10.17
CA LEU A 16 4.45 13.79 -9.95
C LEU A 16 5.88 13.96 -9.44
N THR A 17 6.31 13.18 -8.45
CA THR A 17 7.69 13.24 -7.94
C THR A 17 8.73 12.88 -8.99
N ALA A 18 8.41 11.96 -9.92
CA ALA A 18 9.28 11.61 -11.04
C ALA A 18 9.36 12.74 -12.09
N ILE A 19 8.23 13.39 -12.41
CA ILE A 19 8.16 14.49 -13.38
C ILE A 19 8.98 15.70 -12.91
N PHE A 20 8.93 16.01 -11.61
CA PHE A 20 9.62 17.18 -11.04
C PHE A 20 10.97 16.85 -10.39
N SER A 21 11.50 15.64 -10.58
CA SER A 21 12.82 15.26 -10.08
C SER A 21 13.92 16.02 -10.85
N PRO A 22 14.97 16.54 -10.17
CA PRO A 22 16.09 17.24 -10.79
C PRO A 22 16.80 16.44 -11.89
N CYS A 23 16.75 15.10 -11.84
CA CYS A 23 17.39 14.22 -12.84
C CYS A 23 16.60 14.12 -14.17
N CYS A 24 15.30 14.41 -14.17
CA CYS A 24 14.45 14.38 -15.36
C CYS A 24 14.22 15.79 -15.93
N PHE A 25 14.52 16.82 -15.14
CA PHE A 25 14.33 18.21 -15.49
C PHE A 25 15.07 18.67 -16.76
N PRO A 26 16.32 18.22 -17.06
CA PRO A 26 16.98 18.53 -18.33
C PRO A 26 16.22 17.99 -19.54
N LEU A 27 15.58 16.82 -19.41
CA LEU A 27 14.80 16.19 -20.48
C LEU A 27 13.49 16.96 -20.74
N PHE A 28 12.83 17.44 -19.68
CA PHE A 28 11.62 18.27 -19.80
C PHE A 28 11.94 19.69 -20.27
N ALA A 29 13.07 20.27 -19.86
CA ALA A 29 13.56 21.54 -20.40
C ALA A 29 13.85 21.41 -21.91
N PHE A 30 14.41 20.29 -22.35
CA PHE A 30 14.62 19.98 -23.76
C PHE A 30 13.29 19.80 -24.53
N ALA A 31 12.32 19.09 -23.94
CA ALA A 31 10.98 18.91 -24.52
C ALA A 31 10.18 20.23 -24.60
N GLY A 32 10.24 21.06 -23.56
CA GLY A 32 9.64 22.40 -23.54
C GLY A 32 10.27 23.33 -24.57
N SER A 33 11.60 23.27 -24.70
CA SER A 33 12.33 24.00 -25.74
C SER A 33 11.91 23.56 -27.15
N ALA A 34 11.66 22.26 -27.36
CA ALA A 34 11.18 21.73 -28.64
C ALA A 34 9.75 22.16 -28.99
N ILE A 35 8.92 22.53 -27.99
CA ILE A 35 7.56 23.06 -28.17
C ILE A 35 7.59 24.61 -28.35
N GLY A 36 8.78 25.23 -28.37
CA GLY A 36 8.93 26.67 -28.54
C GLY A 36 8.67 27.48 -27.26
N LEU A 37 8.56 26.81 -26.11
CA LEU A 37 8.65 27.45 -24.80
C LEU A 37 10.13 27.71 -24.51
N GLY A 38 10.71 28.66 -25.25
CA GLY A 38 12.10 29.08 -25.09
C GLY A 38 12.40 29.40 -23.64
N SER A 39 13.57 28.93 -23.17
CA SER A 39 14.25 29.26 -21.90
C SER A 39 13.45 30.14 -20.94
N PHE A 40 12.36 29.61 -20.41
CA PHE A 40 11.83 30.14 -19.18
C PHE A 40 12.90 29.85 -18.14
N GLU A 41 13.33 30.87 -17.41
CA GLU A 41 13.81 30.73 -16.04
C GLU A 41 12.65 30.14 -15.20
N LEU A 42 12.23 28.91 -15.52
CA LEU A 42 11.17 28.15 -14.85
C LEU A 42 11.58 27.78 -13.41
N PHE A 43 12.71 28.35 -12.96
CA PHE A 43 13.48 28.14 -11.77
C PHE A 43 13.98 29.45 -11.16
N GLY A 44 13.09 30.42 -10.99
CA GLY A 44 13.34 31.48 -10.01
C GLY A 44 13.43 30.90 -8.58
N SER A 45 13.58 31.77 -7.57
CA SER A 45 13.68 31.41 -6.15
C SER A 45 12.52 30.54 -5.59
N TRP A 46 11.44 30.37 -6.35
CA TRP A 46 10.23 29.65 -5.97
C TRP A 46 10.33 28.12 -6.08
N THR A 47 11.23 27.59 -6.91
CA THR A 47 11.29 26.13 -7.16
C THR A 47 11.71 25.32 -5.95
N MET A 48 12.42 25.97 -5.04
CA MET A 48 12.89 25.43 -3.79
C MET A 48 11.72 25.11 -2.85
N TRP A 49 10.79 26.06 -2.74
CA TRP A 49 9.55 25.91 -1.98
C TRP A 49 8.63 24.84 -2.60
N ILE A 50 8.56 24.79 -3.93
CA ILE A 50 7.77 23.78 -4.65
C ILE A 50 8.34 22.38 -4.37
N PHE A 51 9.65 22.20 -4.49
CA PHE A 51 10.30 20.92 -4.23
C PHE A 51 10.09 20.45 -2.77
N GLN A 52 10.23 21.35 -1.80
CA GLN A 52 9.95 21.04 -0.40
C GLN A 52 8.49 20.66 -0.14
N ALA A 53 7.54 21.38 -0.76
CA ALA A 53 6.13 21.04 -0.65
C ALA A 53 5.84 19.62 -1.19
N MET A 54 6.47 19.24 -2.30
CA MET A 54 6.33 17.88 -2.85
C MET A 54 6.92 16.81 -1.94
N VAL A 55 8.08 17.07 -1.33
CA VAL A 55 8.68 16.16 -0.34
C VAL A 55 7.74 15.98 0.86
N LEU A 56 7.15 17.07 1.37
CA LEU A 56 6.17 17.02 2.46
C LEU A 56 4.91 16.24 2.07
N ILE A 57 4.38 16.45 0.87
CA ILE A 57 3.23 15.68 0.35
C ILE A 57 3.58 14.20 0.25
N SER A 58 4.77 13.86 -0.24
CA SER A 58 5.25 12.47 -0.35
C SER A 58 5.38 11.80 1.02
N VAL A 59 6.03 12.45 1.98
CA VAL A 59 6.15 11.96 3.37
C VAL A 59 4.78 11.87 4.04
N GLY A 60 3.89 12.84 3.81
CA GLY A 60 2.50 12.83 4.29
C GLY A 60 1.68 11.67 3.72
N GLY A 61 1.86 11.36 2.43
CA GLY A 61 1.27 10.19 1.79
C GLY A 61 1.76 8.87 2.40
N LEU A 62 3.06 8.77 2.68
CA LEU A 62 3.65 7.62 3.39
C LEU A 62 3.18 7.52 4.84
N TYR A 63 2.97 8.65 5.52
CA TYR A 63 2.41 8.71 6.87
C TYR A 63 0.94 8.25 6.90
N PHE A 64 0.12 8.70 5.94
CA PHE A 64 -1.26 8.23 5.80
C PHE A 64 -1.29 6.73 5.46
N SER A 65 -0.41 6.25 4.57
CA SER A 65 -0.20 4.82 4.31
C SER A 65 0.13 4.04 5.59
N TYR A 66 1.00 4.58 6.46
CA TYR A 66 1.30 3.99 7.76
C TYR A 66 0.08 3.90 8.68
N ARG A 67 -0.72 4.96 8.78
CA ARG A 67 -1.91 4.98 9.65
C ARG A 67 -2.92 3.90 9.28
N ILE A 68 -3.00 3.55 7.99
CA ILE A 68 -3.89 2.51 7.49
C ILE A 68 -3.29 1.10 7.66
N LEU A 69 -1.99 0.90 7.38
CA LEU A 69 -1.37 -0.43 7.30
C LEU A 69 -0.42 -0.77 8.47
N HIS A 70 -0.39 0.04 9.53
CA HIS A 70 0.33 -0.16 10.81
C HIS A 70 1.80 -0.60 10.68
N CYS A 71 2.52 -0.15 9.64
CA CYS A 71 3.89 -0.59 9.40
C CYS A 71 4.88 0.55 9.24
N MET A 72 5.85 0.60 10.14
CA MET A 72 6.72 1.77 10.36
C MET A 72 7.90 1.87 9.39
N TYR A 73 8.35 0.76 8.80
CA TYR A 73 9.60 0.69 8.03
C TYR A 73 9.75 1.72 6.88
N PRO A 74 8.79 1.88 5.94
CA PRO A 74 8.95 2.87 4.86
C PRO A 74 8.92 4.32 5.38
N LEU A 75 8.14 4.58 6.44
CA LEU A 75 8.09 5.90 7.06
C LEU A 75 9.39 6.24 7.81
N MET A 76 9.98 5.26 8.50
CA MET A 76 11.28 5.41 9.18
C MET A 76 12.42 5.71 8.22
N LEU A 77 12.31 5.31 6.95
CA LEU A 77 13.27 5.69 5.90
C LEU A 77 12.96 7.06 5.30
N ALA A 78 11.67 7.39 5.12
CA ALA A 78 11.24 8.62 4.44
C ALA A 78 11.43 9.90 5.28
N ILE A 79 11.15 9.84 6.59
CA ILE A 79 11.33 10.99 7.49
C ILE A 79 12.78 11.49 7.52
N PRO A 80 13.81 10.66 7.80
CA PRO A 80 15.19 11.14 7.79
C PRO A 80 15.64 11.60 6.40
N SER A 81 15.13 10.96 5.34
CA SER A 81 15.41 11.39 3.96
C SER A 81 14.86 12.79 3.67
N GLY A 82 13.63 13.09 4.12
CA GLY A 82 13.04 14.43 3.99
C GLY A 82 13.76 15.49 4.82
N LEU A 83 14.18 15.15 6.04
CA LEU A 83 14.99 16.05 6.89
C LEU A 83 16.36 16.33 6.26
N LEU A 84 16.99 15.34 5.64
CA LEU A 84 18.27 15.52 4.95
C LEU A 84 18.15 16.48 3.77
N ILE A 85 17.06 16.38 2.99
CA ILE A 85 16.78 17.31 1.90
C ILE A 85 16.57 18.73 2.45
N PHE A 86 15.79 18.88 3.52
CA PHE A 86 15.56 20.19 4.14
C PHE A 86 16.86 20.81 4.68
N TYR A 87 17.71 19.98 5.31
CA TYR A 87 19.01 20.38 5.82
C TYR A 87 19.97 20.83 4.72
N ALA A 88 20.08 20.02 3.65
CA ALA A 88 20.89 20.35 2.48
C ALA A 88 20.54 21.72 1.92
N TYR A 89 19.25 22.05 1.95
CA TYR A 89 18.70 23.26 1.36
C TYR A 89 18.90 24.53 2.20
N HIS A 90 18.70 24.45 3.52
CA HIS A 90 18.66 25.64 4.39
C HIS A 90 19.94 25.90 5.18
N PHE A 91 20.75 24.87 5.41
CA PHE A 91 21.86 24.96 6.35
C PHE A 91 23.22 24.68 5.71
N ASN A 92 23.26 24.15 4.49
CA ASN A 92 24.51 23.79 3.83
C ASN A 92 24.81 24.71 2.65
N ASP A 93 25.52 25.81 2.92
CA ASP A 93 26.03 26.75 1.90
C ASP A 93 27.25 26.22 1.13
N SER A 94 27.69 24.99 1.44
CA SER A 94 28.87 24.37 0.84
C SER A 94 28.53 23.66 -0.48
N ASP A 95 29.49 23.58 -1.41
CA ASP A 95 29.34 22.93 -2.73
C ASP A 95 28.83 21.47 -2.65
N TYR A 96 28.97 20.83 -1.49
CA TYR A 96 28.48 19.47 -1.22
C TYR A 96 26.96 19.36 -1.03
N TRP A 97 26.19 20.45 -1.04
CA TRP A 97 24.74 20.43 -0.80
C TRP A 97 23.98 19.53 -1.78
N THR A 98 24.45 19.46 -3.02
CA THR A 98 23.89 18.59 -4.06
C THR A 98 23.97 17.11 -3.69
N TYR A 99 25.06 16.66 -3.06
CA TYR A 99 25.22 15.26 -2.64
C TYR A 99 24.20 14.89 -1.57
N PHE A 100 24.00 15.73 -0.56
CA PHE A 100 23.01 15.48 0.49
C PHE A 100 21.58 15.45 -0.07
N LEU A 101 21.28 16.34 -1.01
CA LEU A 101 20.01 16.35 -1.71
C LEU A 101 19.79 15.02 -2.46
N TYR A 102 20.76 14.57 -3.25
CA TYR A 102 20.64 13.31 -4.00
C TYR A 102 20.51 12.08 -3.10
N VAL A 103 21.26 12.03 -2.00
CA VAL A 103 21.15 10.96 -1.01
C VAL A 103 19.74 10.91 -0.41
N GLY A 104 19.18 12.08 -0.04
CA GLY A 104 17.82 12.15 0.48
C GLY A 104 16.76 11.75 -0.55
N MET A 105 16.93 12.16 -1.81
CA MET A 105 16.04 11.76 -2.89
C MET A 105 16.07 10.25 -3.15
N PHE A 106 17.27 9.66 -3.15
CA PHE A 106 17.44 8.22 -3.32
C PHE A 106 16.80 7.45 -2.16
N GLY A 107 16.93 7.95 -0.92
CA GLY A 107 16.22 7.44 0.24
C GLY A 107 14.70 7.47 0.08
N LEU A 108 14.12 8.60 -0.37
CA LEU A 108 12.67 8.69 -0.65
C LEU A 108 12.24 7.70 -1.75
N LEU A 109 13.03 7.55 -2.81
CA LEU A 109 12.76 6.60 -3.90
C LEU A 109 12.74 5.16 -3.37
N ILE A 110 13.76 4.75 -2.60
CA ILE A 110 13.81 3.43 -1.96
C ILE A 110 12.60 3.23 -1.04
N SER A 111 12.27 4.22 -0.20
CA SER A 111 11.11 4.14 0.72
C SER A 111 9.82 3.87 -0.05
N THR A 112 9.69 4.51 -1.22
CA THR A 112 8.47 4.41 -2.03
C THR A 112 8.43 3.12 -2.83
N ILE A 113 9.56 2.63 -3.36
CA ILE A 113 9.64 1.30 -3.97
C ILE A 113 9.28 0.23 -2.93
N TRP A 114 9.78 0.36 -1.70
CA TRP A 114 9.47 -0.58 -0.63
C TRP A 114 7.98 -0.54 -0.27
N ASN A 115 7.41 0.66 -0.14
CA ASN A 115 5.98 0.87 0.07
C ASN A 115 5.14 0.30 -1.09
N TYR A 116 5.54 0.50 -2.35
CA TYR A 116 4.85 -0.01 -3.54
C TYR A 116 4.91 -1.53 -3.64
N LYS A 117 6.12 -2.13 -3.52
CA LYS A 117 6.29 -3.58 -3.57
C LYS A 117 5.49 -4.26 -2.45
N ARG A 118 5.49 -3.66 -1.25
CA ARG A 118 4.71 -4.16 -0.12
C ARG A 118 3.21 -3.98 -0.30
N ASN A 119 2.77 -2.83 -0.78
CA ASN A 119 1.35 -2.59 -1.07
C ASN A 119 0.86 -3.49 -2.21
N LYS A 120 1.71 -3.83 -3.19
CA LYS A 120 1.42 -4.83 -4.22
C LYS A 120 1.34 -6.25 -3.64
N MET A 121 2.19 -6.58 -2.66
CA MET A 121 2.13 -7.87 -1.94
C MET A 121 0.93 -7.97 -1.00
N ASN A 122 0.49 -6.86 -0.39
CA ASN A 122 -0.71 -6.81 0.46
C ASN A 122 -2.00 -6.56 -0.34
N GLY A 123 -1.88 -6.02 -1.56
CA GLY A 123 -2.97 -5.71 -2.48
C GLY A 123 -3.49 -6.91 -3.27
N THR A 124 -3.01 -8.12 -2.97
CA THR A 124 -3.57 -9.36 -3.52
C THR A 124 -4.85 -9.81 -2.82
N CYS A 125 -5.29 -9.14 -1.76
CA CYS A 125 -6.47 -9.55 -1.00
C CYS A 125 -7.45 -8.39 -0.76
N ASN A 126 -8.41 -8.24 -1.68
CA ASN A 126 -9.45 -7.21 -1.63
C ASN A 126 -10.46 -7.43 -0.48
N THR A 127 -10.39 -8.61 0.12
CA THR A 127 -11.27 -9.17 1.15
C THR A 127 -10.51 -9.54 2.42
N CYS A 128 -9.34 -8.95 2.64
CA CYS A 128 -8.61 -9.13 3.89
C CYS A 128 -9.04 -8.13 4.97
N THR A 129 -9.07 -8.59 6.21
CA THR A 129 -9.36 -7.78 7.41
C THR A 129 -8.23 -7.96 8.44
N THR A 130 -8.23 -7.13 9.49
CA THR A 130 -7.28 -7.28 10.61
C THR A 130 -7.96 -8.04 11.74
N TYR A 131 -7.42 -9.20 12.10
CA TYR A 131 -7.87 -10.03 13.24
C TYR A 131 -6.68 -10.24 14.18
N ASN A 132 -6.82 -9.88 15.45
CA ASN A 132 -5.76 -9.94 16.47
C ASN A 132 -4.39 -9.41 15.99
N GLY A 133 -4.41 -8.28 15.27
CA GLY A 133 -3.20 -7.60 14.76
C GLY A 133 -2.54 -8.29 13.55
N LYS A 134 -3.15 -9.33 12.99
CA LYS A 134 -2.69 -10.05 11.79
C LYS A 134 -3.68 -9.85 10.63
N ILE A 135 -3.16 -9.88 9.41
CA ILE A 135 -3.97 -9.76 8.19
C ILE A 135 -4.53 -11.15 7.84
N VAL A 136 -5.85 -11.27 7.72
CA VAL A 136 -6.56 -12.52 7.42
C VAL A 136 -7.52 -12.33 6.23
N GLU A 137 -7.62 -13.33 5.36
CA GLU A 137 -8.51 -13.34 4.20
C GLU A 137 -9.89 -13.88 4.60
N THR A 138 -10.96 -13.08 4.41
CA THR A 138 -12.32 -13.49 4.80
C THR A 138 -13.10 -14.08 3.63
N GLN A 139 -12.64 -13.96 2.39
CA GLN A 139 -13.33 -14.57 1.25
C GLN A 139 -12.88 -16.01 1.07
N SER A 140 -13.84 -16.93 1.02
CA SER A 140 -13.53 -18.33 0.75
C SER A 140 -14.59 -18.94 -0.16
N ILE A 141 -14.18 -19.92 -0.96
CA ILE A 141 -15.11 -20.68 -1.79
C ILE A 141 -15.49 -21.94 -1.03
N LEU A 142 -16.72 -22.00 -0.55
CA LEU A 142 -17.30 -23.19 0.08
C LEU A 142 -17.73 -24.18 -1.00
N THR A 143 -17.18 -25.40 -0.94
CA THR A 143 -17.56 -26.49 -1.85
C THR A 143 -18.43 -27.49 -1.10
N CYS A 144 -19.67 -27.67 -1.55
CA CYS A 144 -20.58 -28.65 -0.95
C CYS A 144 -20.14 -30.08 -1.29
N PRO A 145 -19.88 -30.96 -0.29
CA PRO A 145 -19.47 -32.34 -0.53
C PRO A 145 -20.61 -33.20 -1.11
N ASN A 146 -21.88 -32.82 -0.90
CA ASN A 146 -23.04 -33.61 -1.35
C ASN A 146 -23.36 -33.42 -2.84
N CYS A 147 -23.19 -32.21 -3.37
CA CYS A 147 -23.59 -31.87 -4.75
C CYS A 147 -22.50 -31.19 -5.59
N GLY A 148 -21.31 -30.97 -5.03
CA GLY A 148 -20.17 -30.31 -5.69
C GLY A 148 -20.36 -28.81 -5.96
N HIS A 149 -21.45 -28.20 -5.49
CA HIS A 149 -21.71 -26.77 -5.70
C HIS A 149 -20.67 -25.91 -4.97
N LYS A 150 -20.11 -24.93 -5.68
CA LYS A 150 -19.14 -23.98 -5.16
C LYS A 150 -19.78 -22.61 -5.03
N LYS A 151 -19.71 -22.03 -3.84
CA LYS A 151 -20.19 -20.67 -3.59
C LYS A 151 -19.10 -19.84 -2.93
N THR A 152 -18.92 -18.62 -3.40
CA THR A 152 -18.01 -17.67 -2.79
C THR A 152 -18.73 -16.96 -1.65
N GLU A 153 -18.20 -17.06 -0.44
CA GLU A 153 -18.79 -16.53 0.78
C GLU A 153 -17.79 -15.69 1.56
N ILE A 154 -18.32 -14.69 2.27
CA ILE A 154 -17.53 -13.86 3.19
C ILE A 154 -17.69 -14.45 4.58
N MET A 155 -16.58 -14.92 5.12
CA MET A 155 -16.47 -15.50 6.44
C MET A 155 -16.56 -14.41 7.51
N PRO A 156 -17.43 -14.58 8.53
CA PRO A 156 -17.46 -13.69 9.68
C PRO A 156 -16.16 -13.77 10.49
N THR A 157 -15.77 -12.66 11.10
CA THR A 157 -14.58 -12.56 11.99
C THR A 157 -14.96 -12.53 13.46
N ASP A 158 -16.25 -12.37 13.74
CA ASP A 158 -16.87 -12.25 15.05
C ASP A 158 -17.49 -13.57 15.55
N ALA A 159 -17.66 -14.56 14.67
CA ALA A 159 -18.25 -15.86 15.02
C ALA A 159 -17.77 -17.01 14.13
N CYS A 160 -17.79 -18.22 14.68
CA CYS A 160 -17.52 -19.44 13.92
C CYS A 160 -18.78 -20.04 13.32
N VAL A 161 -18.78 -20.20 11.99
CA VAL A 161 -19.91 -20.81 11.25
C VAL A 161 -19.81 -22.33 11.35
N TYR A 162 -20.57 -22.91 12.28
CA TYR A 162 -20.61 -24.36 12.47
C TYR A 162 -21.63 -25.04 11.53
N PHE A 163 -22.73 -24.35 11.22
CA PHE A 163 -23.77 -24.85 10.33
C PHE A 163 -23.85 -23.97 9.08
N TYR A 164 -23.86 -24.60 7.91
CA TYR A 164 -24.04 -23.90 6.64
C TYR A 164 -25.01 -24.66 5.75
N GLU A 165 -26.06 -23.99 5.30
CA GLU A 165 -27.01 -24.57 4.35
C GLU A 165 -26.52 -24.36 2.91
N CYS A 166 -26.35 -25.45 2.15
CA CYS A 166 -26.00 -25.32 0.74
C CYS A 166 -27.18 -24.78 -0.07
N GLU A 167 -27.00 -23.67 -0.78
CA GLU A 167 -28.07 -23.06 -1.59
C GLU A 167 -28.64 -23.97 -2.69
N LYS A 168 -27.83 -24.89 -3.23
CA LYS A 168 -28.26 -25.76 -4.33
C LYS A 168 -29.07 -26.98 -3.86
N CYS A 169 -28.60 -27.68 -2.83
CA CYS A 169 -29.20 -28.94 -2.37
C CYS A 169 -29.89 -28.83 -1.00
N LYS A 170 -29.85 -27.65 -0.37
CA LYS A 170 -30.43 -27.34 0.94
C LYS A 170 -29.97 -28.25 2.08
N THR A 171 -28.87 -28.97 1.87
CA THR A 171 -28.27 -29.82 2.90
C THR A 171 -27.49 -28.94 3.87
N ILE A 172 -27.71 -29.17 5.17
CA ILE A 172 -26.95 -28.51 6.24
C ILE A 172 -25.61 -29.22 6.39
N LEU A 173 -24.53 -28.51 6.10
CA LEU A 173 -23.16 -28.94 6.29
C LEU A 173 -22.72 -28.66 7.73
N LYS A 174 -21.96 -29.60 8.29
CA LYS A 174 -21.28 -29.50 9.58
C LYS A 174 -19.78 -29.75 9.36
N PRO A 175 -18.88 -29.16 10.16
CA PRO A 175 -17.45 -29.43 10.02
C PRO A 175 -17.11 -30.91 10.17
N MET A 176 -16.03 -31.31 9.51
CA MET A 176 -15.44 -32.63 9.64
C MET A 176 -14.80 -32.81 11.02
N GLN A 177 -14.63 -34.07 11.44
CA GLN A 177 -14.03 -34.37 12.72
C GLN A 177 -12.58 -33.86 12.76
N GLY A 178 -12.29 -32.97 13.71
CA GLY A 178 -10.98 -32.31 13.86
C GLY A 178 -10.93 -30.87 13.33
N ASP A 179 -11.94 -30.42 12.58
CA ASP A 179 -12.06 -29.02 12.15
C ASP A 179 -13.08 -28.25 13.01
N CYS A 180 -12.88 -26.95 13.16
CA CYS A 180 -13.73 -26.11 14.02
C CYS A 180 -14.91 -25.43 13.33
N CYS A 181 -14.90 -25.30 12.00
CA CYS A 181 -15.99 -24.65 11.26
C CYS A 181 -16.08 -25.14 9.81
N VAL A 182 -17.20 -24.85 9.16
CA VAL A 182 -17.47 -25.29 7.78
C VAL A 182 -16.43 -24.80 6.78
N TYR A 183 -15.84 -23.61 6.99
CA TYR A 183 -14.78 -23.06 6.15
C TYR A 183 -13.48 -23.83 6.31
N CYS A 184 -13.18 -24.27 7.53
CA CYS A 184 -11.99 -25.05 7.82
C CYS A 184 -12.08 -26.46 7.18
N SER A 185 -13.28 -27.04 7.04
CA SER A 185 -13.49 -28.33 6.34
C SER A 185 -13.69 -28.24 4.82
N TYR A 186 -14.48 -27.27 4.35
CA TYR A 186 -14.98 -27.23 2.97
C TYR A 186 -14.62 -25.96 2.19
N GLY A 187 -13.95 -25.02 2.85
CA GLY A 187 -13.52 -23.75 2.25
C GLY A 187 -12.13 -23.84 1.63
N THR A 188 -11.87 -22.98 0.63
CA THR A 188 -10.53 -22.81 0.05
C THR A 188 -9.56 -22.10 0.98
N VAL A 189 -10.05 -21.24 1.86
CA VAL A 189 -9.29 -20.46 2.83
C VAL A 189 -9.77 -20.85 4.23
N LYS A 190 -8.83 -21.08 5.15
CA LYS A 190 -9.10 -21.48 6.53
C LYS A 190 -9.71 -20.32 7.33
N CYS A 191 -10.23 -20.63 8.52
CA CYS A 191 -10.90 -19.70 9.41
C CYS A 191 -9.93 -18.67 10.05
N PRO A 192 -10.40 -17.46 10.46
CA PRO A 192 -9.51 -16.37 10.89
C PRO A 192 -8.57 -16.74 12.05
N PRO A 193 -9.02 -17.49 13.09
CA PRO A 193 -8.12 -17.95 14.16
C PRO A 193 -6.95 -18.77 13.61
N ILE A 194 -7.23 -19.76 12.74
CA ILE A 194 -6.20 -20.62 12.15
C ILE A 194 -5.24 -19.83 11.25
N GLN A 195 -5.75 -18.88 10.44
CA GLN A 195 -4.89 -18.00 9.64
C GLN A 195 -3.98 -17.11 10.51
N SER A 196 -4.49 -16.68 11.66
CA SER A 196 -3.73 -15.89 12.63
C SER A 196 -2.75 -16.73 13.46
N GLY A 197 -2.73 -18.05 13.30
CA GLY A 197 -1.90 -18.96 14.10
C GLY A 197 -2.39 -19.16 15.53
N GLU A 198 -3.65 -18.83 15.78
CA GLU A 198 -4.38 -19.19 17.00
C GLU A 198 -5.03 -20.56 16.83
N ASN A 199 -5.36 -21.19 17.95
CA ASN A 199 -6.17 -22.41 17.92
C ASN A 199 -7.59 -22.08 17.41
N CYS A 200 -8.30 -23.14 17.06
CA CYS A 200 -9.74 -23.08 16.80
C CYS A 200 -10.46 -22.26 17.88
N CYS A 201 -11.54 -21.59 17.46
CA CYS A 201 -12.60 -21.17 18.37
C CYS A 201 -13.03 -22.35 19.28
#